data_AF-A0A5C4J4S1-F1
#
_entry.id   AF-A0A5C4J4S1-F1
#
_cell.length_a   1.000
_cell.length_b   1.000
_cell.length_c   1.000
_cell.angle_alpha   90.00
_cell.angle_beta   90.00
_cell.angle_gamma   90.00
#
_symmetry.space_group_name_H-M   'P 1'
#
loop_
_entity.id
_entity.type
_entity.pdbx_description
1 polymer ?
#
loop_
_entity_poly.entity_id
_entity_poly.type
_entity_poly.pdbx_seq_one_letter_code
_entity_poly.pdbx_strand_id
1 'polypeptide(L)'
;MRAEYDLVRSRRRSETGTEGVRAVRRVVCPGSFDPVTNGHLDIISRASRLYDEVVVAVLINKSKKSLFTVDERADMISEVTKEYGNVTVDTFYGLTVDYCREQNIPVIVRGLRAVSDYEYELQMAQMNHRIAGVETLFMATNPEYAFLSSSLMKEVVKFGGDISGLVPDLVHERLVERLKAD
;
A
#
# COMPACT_ATOMS: atom_id res chain seq x y z
N MET A 1 20.80 -26.28 30.18
CA MET A 1 20.03 -25.75 29.02
C MET A 1 18.50 -25.74 29.20
N ARG A 2 17.94 -26.06 30.39
CA ARG A 2 16.50 -25.83 30.70
C ARG A 2 16.26 -24.76 31.77
N ALA A 3 17.28 -24.39 32.55
CA ALA A 3 17.15 -23.46 33.67
C ALA A 3 17.13 -21.96 33.27
N GLU A 4 17.58 -21.60 32.07
CA GLU A 4 17.52 -20.21 31.58
C GLU A 4 16.16 -19.84 30.96
N TYR A 5 15.36 -20.82 30.55
CA TYR A 5 14.07 -20.57 29.88
C TYR A 5 12.95 -20.19 30.87
N ASP A 6 13.05 -20.64 32.12
CA ASP A 6 12.05 -20.36 33.16
C ASP A 6 12.25 -19.01 33.87
N LEU A 7 13.43 -18.37 33.70
CA LEU A 7 13.73 -17.07 34.32
C LEU A 7 13.11 -15.87 33.56
N VAL A 8 12.69 -16.04 32.31
CA VAL A 8 12.06 -14.98 31.50
C VAL A 8 10.55 -14.86 31.81
N ARG A 9 9.94 -15.87 32.44
CA ARG A 9 8.49 -15.89 32.75
C ARG A 9 8.11 -15.34 34.13
N SER A 10 9.05 -14.82 34.93
CA SER A 10 8.77 -14.38 36.31
C SER A 10 9.22 -12.95 36.65
N ARG A 11 8.97 -11.99 35.76
CA ARG A 11 8.95 -10.57 36.15
C ARG A 11 7.58 -9.93 35.91
N ARG A 12 6.76 -10.09 36.95
CA ARG A 12 5.82 -9.11 37.54
C ARG A 12 4.82 -8.45 36.60
N ARG A 13 3.57 -8.88 36.78
CA ARG A 13 2.45 -7.95 36.96
C ARG A 13 2.86 -6.86 37.95
N SER A 14 2.87 -5.61 37.48
CA SER A 14 2.59 -4.46 38.32
C SER A 14 1.34 -3.81 37.74
N GLU A 15 0.22 -4.07 38.40
CA GLU A 15 -1.04 -3.37 38.19
C GLU A 15 -0.90 -1.96 38.75
N THR A 16 -0.67 -0.99 37.87
CA THR A 16 -1.05 0.41 38.08
C THR A 16 -1.86 0.81 36.86
N GLY A 17 -3.17 0.90 37.05
CA GLY A 17 -4.13 1.32 36.03
C GLY A 17 -3.94 2.80 35.71
N THR A 18 -3.23 3.06 34.62
CA THR A 18 -3.64 4.06 33.64
C THR A 18 -4.05 3.25 32.43
N GLU A 19 -5.34 3.26 32.06
CA GLU A 19 -5.73 2.89 30.69
C GLU A 19 -5.08 3.93 29.77
N GLY A 20 -3.80 3.71 29.47
CA GLY A 20 -3.10 4.49 28.48
C GLY A 20 -3.83 4.26 27.16
N VAL A 21 -4.36 5.34 26.59
CA VAL A 21 -4.90 5.32 25.23
C VAL A 21 -3.83 4.66 24.35
N ARG A 22 -4.12 3.45 23.87
CA ARG A 22 -3.22 2.74 22.96
C ARG A 22 -2.99 3.66 21.77
N ALA A 23 -1.73 3.97 21.49
CA ALA A 23 -1.40 4.80 20.33
C ALA A 23 -1.98 4.14 19.06
N VAL A 24 -2.76 4.92 18.30
CA VAL A 24 -3.35 4.49 17.02
C VAL A 24 -2.21 4.21 16.04
N ARG A 25 -2.15 2.98 15.53
CA ARG A 25 -1.13 2.57 14.56
C ARG A 25 -1.63 2.90 13.17
N ARG A 26 -0.94 3.82 12.52
CA ARG A 26 -1.29 4.33 11.19
C ARG A 26 -0.20 3.95 10.19
N VAL A 27 -0.60 3.72 8.95
CA VAL A 27 0.32 3.36 7.87
C VAL A 27 -0.13 3.96 6.54
N VAL A 28 0.84 4.28 5.68
CA VAL A 28 0.58 4.70 4.29
C VAL A 28 0.92 3.56 3.33
N CYS A 29 0.02 3.29 2.39
CA CYS A 29 0.26 2.49 1.18
C CYS A 29 0.38 3.46 -0.03
N PRO A 30 1.58 3.98 -0.34
CA PRO A 30 1.74 4.95 -1.41
C PRO A 30 1.89 4.28 -2.76
N GLY A 31 1.41 4.93 -3.82
CA GLY A 31 1.57 4.39 -5.18
C GLY A 31 0.96 5.29 -6.25
N SER A 32 1.26 4.97 -7.52
CA SER A 32 0.56 5.60 -8.64
C SER A 32 -0.80 4.96 -8.89
N PHE A 33 -0.99 3.65 -8.71
CA PHE A 33 -2.29 2.99 -8.87
C PHE A 33 -3.02 3.34 -10.19
N ASP A 34 -2.35 3.16 -11.34
CA ASP A 34 -2.86 3.56 -12.66
C ASP A 34 -3.07 2.37 -13.61
N PRO A 35 -4.10 1.51 -13.39
CA PRO A 35 -5.04 1.54 -12.26
C PRO A 35 -4.58 0.68 -11.06
N VAL A 36 -5.37 0.65 -9.98
CA VAL A 36 -5.24 -0.32 -8.88
C VAL A 36 -5.43 -1.75 -9.40
N THR A 37 -4.82 -2.75 -8.75
CA THR A 37 -4.88 -4.17 -9.17
C THR A 37 -5.10 -5.08 -7.97
N ASN A 38 -5.41 -6.36 -8.18
CA ASN A 38 -5.58 -7.32 -7.08
C ASN A 38 -4.29 -7.50 -6.24
N GLY A 39 -3.11 -7.32 -6.86
CA GLY A 39 -1.85 -7.26 -6.13
C GLY A 39 -1.75 -6.08 -5.17
N HIS A 40 -2.26 -4.90 -5.54
CA HIS A 40 -2.33 -3.75 -4.62
C HIS A 40 -3.34 -4.01 -3.50
N LEU A 41 -4.50 -4.59 -3.82
CA LEU A 41 -5.55 -4.87 -2.83
C LEU A 41 -5.16 -5.92 -1.81
N ASP A 42 -4.38 -6.93 -2.21
CA ASP A 42 -3.80 -7.89 -1.29
C ASP A 42 -2.90 -7.21 -0.24
N ILE A 43 -2.08 -6.24 -0.66
CA ILE A 43 -1.22 -5.45 0.24
C ILE A 43 -2.07 -4.57 1.16
N ILE A 44 -3.07 -3.86 0.61
CA ILE A 44 -3.96 -2.96 1.38
C ILE A 44 -4.77 -3.76 2.40
N SER A 45 -5.34 -4.90 2.00
CA SER A 45 -6.11 -5.81 2.87
C SER A 45 -5.25 -6.42 3.98
N ARG A 46 -3.99 -6.77 3.69
CA ARG A 46 -3.06 -7.22 4.74
C ARG A 46 -2.69 -6.10 5.69
N ALA A 47 -2.45 -4.89 5.20
CA ALA A 47 -2.19 -3.73 6.02
C ALA A 47 -3.39 -3.38 6.93
N SER A 48 -4.62 -3.44 6.41
CA SER A 48 -5.84 -3.12 7.15
C SER A 48 -6.11 -4.05 8.33
N ARG A 49 -5.63 -5.30 8.27
CA ARG A 49 -5.67 -6.25 9.39
C ARG A 49 -4.58 -6.02 10.44
N LEU A 50 -3.49 -5.34 10.08
CA LEU A 50 -2.32 -5.14 10.94
C LEU A 50 -2.31 -3.77 11.62
N TYR A 51 -2.95 -2.78 11.02
CA TYR A 51 -2.98 -1.38 11.45
C TYR A 51 -4.38 -0.94 11.83
N ASP A 52 -4.43 0.08 12.68
CA ASP A 52 -5.69 0.65 13.15
C ASP A 52 -6.26 1.60 12.08
N GLU A 53 -5.40 2.28 11.32
CA GLU A 53 -5.77 3.07 10.13
C GLU A 53 -4.78 2.85 8.98
N VAL A 54 -5.29 2.74 7.75
CA VAL A 54 -4.50 2.62 6.52
C VAL A 54 -4.88 3.74 5.57
N VAL A 55 -3.89 4.52 5.13
CA VAL A 55 -4.09 5.53 4.10
C VAL A 55 -3.49 5.06 2.78
N VAL A 56 -4.31 4.91 1.74
CA VAL A 56 -3.84 4.69 0.38
C VAL A 56 -3.54 6.04 -0.25
N ALA A 57 -2.27 6.39 -0.37
CA ALA A 57 -1.84 7.71 -0.84
C ALA A 57 -1.50 7.67 -2.33
N VAL A 58 -2.37 8.27 -3.15
CA VAL A 58 -2.24 8.32 -4.61
C VAL A 58 -1.33 9.46 -5.02
N LEU A 59 -0.19 9.11 -5.62
CA LEU A 59 0.79 10.09 -6.08
C LEU A 59 0.29 10.85 -7.32
N ILE A 60 0.36 12.17 -7.25
CA ILE A 60 0.23 13.09 -8.37
C ILE A 60 1.59 13.19 -9.06
N ASN A 61 1.73 12.52 -10.20
CA ASN A 61 2.95 12.57 -10.98
C ASN A 61 2.80 13.52 -12.18
N LYS A 62 3.34 14.74 -12.06
CA LYS A 62 3.27 15.75 -13.14
C LYS A 62 4.13 15.43 -14.37
N SER A 63 5.10 14.52 -14.26
CA SER A 63 6.02 14.18 -15.36
C SER A 63 5.64 12.93 -16.13
N LYS A 64 4.67 12.13 -15.64
CA LYS A 64 4.18 10.92 -16.33
C LYS A 64 2.78 11.13 -16.88
N LYS A 65 2.56 10.66 -18.11
CA LYS A 65 1.21 10.54 -18.67
C LYS A 65 0.54 9.30 -18.06
N SER A 66 -0.28 9.52 -17.04
CA SER A 66 -1.17 8.48 -16.49
C SER A 66 -2.35 8.24 -17.44
N LEU A 67 -2.88 7.01 -17.44
CA LEU A 67 -4.07 6.66 -18.21
C LEU A 67 -5.32 7.26 -17.57
N PHE A 68 -5.38 7.21 -16.24
CA PHE A 68 -6.43 7.80 -15.43
C PHE A 68 -5.95 9.07 -14.72
N THR A 69 -6.85 10.03 -14.52
CA THR A 69 -6.58 11.21 -13.69
C THR A 69 -6.31 10.78 -12.24
N VAL A 70 -5.77 11.68 -11.41
CA VAL A 70 -5.60 11.36 -9.98
C VAL A 70 -6.94 11.09 -9.30
N ASP A 71 -7.97 11.87 -9.64
CA ASP A 71 -9.30 11.75 -9.07
C ASP A 71 -9.94 10.41 -9.46
N GLU A 72 -9.81 10.00 -10.73
CA GLU A 72 -10.30 8.70 -11.20
C GLU A 72 -9.62 7.53 -10.49
N ARG A 73 -8.30 7.64 -10.23
CA ARG A 73 -7.54 6.61 -9.51
C ARG A 73 -7.96 6.54 -8.05
N ALA A 74 -8.08 7.70 -7.39
CA ALA A 74 -8.52 7.78 -6.00
C ALA A 74 -9.95 7.24 -5.83
N ASP A 75 -10.85 7.59 -6.75
CA ASP A 75 -12.24 7.11 -6.79
C ASP A 75 -12.29 5.58 -6.95
N MET A 76 -11.56 5.01 -7.92
CA MET A 76 -11.49 3.55 -8.09
C MET A 76 -11.02 2.85 -6.82
N ILE A 77 -9.96 3.36 -6.17
CA ILE A 77 -9.45 2.77 -4.92
C ILE A 77 -10.50 2.90 -3.82
N SER A 78 -11.15 4.06 -3.70
CA SER A 78 -12.17 4.29 -2.66
C SER A 78 -13.29 3.27 -2.80
N GLU A 79 -13.82 3.07 -4.00
CA GLU A 79 -14.88 2.09 -4.29
C GLU A 79 -14.48 0.66 -3.93
N VAL A 80 -13.29 0.21 -4.35
CA VAL A 80 -12.84 -1.18 -4.13
C VAL A 80 -12.27 -1.44 -2.72
N THR A 81 -12.21 -0.41 -1.88
CA THR A 81 -11.72 -0.51 -0.48
C THR A 81 -12.79 -0.21 0.57
N LYS A 82 -14.03 0.10 0.16
CA LYS A 82 -15.14 0.48 1.07
C LYS A 82 -15.38 -0.51 2.21
N GLU A 83 -15.22 -1.81 1.95
CA GLU A 83 -15.54 -2.85 2.92
C GLU A 83 -14.54 -2.94 4.09
N TYR A 84 -13.33 -2.38 3.95
CA TYR A 84 -12.30 -2.53 4.98
C TYR A 84 -12.56 -1.71 6.25
N GLY A 85 -13.39 -0.66 6.18
CA GLY A 85 -13.82 0.15 7.32
C GLY A 85 -12.74 1.03 7.98
N ASN A 86 -11.46 0.73 7.78
CA ASN A 86 -10.31 1.48 8.30
C ASN A 86 -9.31 1.90 7.21
N VAL A 87 -9.71 1.81 5.94
CA VAL A 87 -8.93 2.26 4.79
C VAL A 87 -9.50 3.59 4.31
N THR A 88 -8.65 4.60 4.22
CA THR A 88 -8.97 5.89 3.59
C THR A 88 -8.08 6.09 2.36
N VAL A 89 -8.55 6.92 1.43
CA VAL A 89 -7.81 7.26 0.21
C VAL A 89 -7.53 8.75 0.23
N ASP A 90 -6.30 9.11 -0.07
CA ASP A 90 -5.88 10.51 -0.18
C ASP A 90 -4.96 10.69 -1.38
N THR A 91 -4.77 11.93 -1.80
CA THR A 91 -3.89 12.28 -2.91
C THR A 91 -2.81 13.23 -2.43
N PHE A 92 -1.61 13.11 -2.99
CA PHE A 92 -0.52 14.00 -2.61
C PHE A 92 0.43 14.27 -3.77
N TYR A 93 1.18 15.36 -3.63
CA TYR A 93 2.26 15.76 -4.54
C TYR A 93 3.53 16.00 -3.74
N GLY A 94 4.69 15.64 -4.29
CA GLY A 94 5.98 15.80 -3.62
C GLY A 94 6.50 14.49 -3.04
N LEU A 95 7.28 14.58 -1.96
CA LEU A 95 7.89 13.41 -1.32
C LEU A 95 6.87 12.69 -0.43
N THR A 96 6.79 11.36 -0.57
CA THR A 96 5.92 10.53 0.28
C THR A 96 6.20 10.73 1.77
N VAL A 97 7.45 10.98 2.15
CA VAL A 97 7.83 11.19 3.54
C VAL A 97 7.39 12.54 4.10
N ASP A 98 7.24 13.56 3.26
CA ASP A 98 6.71 14.86 3.69
C ASP A 98 5.21 14.71 3.96
N TYR A 99 4.49 14.02 3.06
CA TYR A 99 3.11 13.60 3.30
C TYR A 99 2.96 12.81 4.61
N CYS A 100 3.83 11.83 4.85
CA CYS A 100 3.81 11.04 6.09
C CYS A 100 4.00 11.92 7.33
N ARG A 101 4.90 12.91 7.28
CA ARG A 101 5.13 13.86 8.39
C ARG A 101 3.93 14.77 8.63
N GLU A 102 3.40 15.37 7.56
CA GLU A 102 2.21 16.23 7.64
C GLU A 102 1.01 15.49 8.22
N GLN A 103 0.85 14.22 7.85
CA GLN A 103 -0.22 13.37 8.36
C GLN A 103 0.11 12.70 9.69
N ASN A 104 1.31 12.84 10.26
CA ASN A 104 1.76 12.13 11.46
C ASN A 104 1.64 10.59 11.33
N ILE A 105 2.04 10.05 10.18
CA ILE A 105 2.05 8.60 9.90
C ILE A 105 3.50 8.12 9.85
N PRO A 106 3.96 7.26 10.78
CA PRO A 106 5.37 6.92 10.89
C PRO A 106 5.83 5.77 9.98
N VAL A 107 4.90 5.10 9.27
CA VAL A 107 5.19 3.88 8.52
C VAL A 107 4.65 3.95 7.09
N ILE A 108 5.46 3.51 6.14
CA ILE A 108 5.10 3.19 4.76
C ILE A 108 5.06 1.67 4.61
N VAL A 109 4.08 1.13 3.89
CA VAL A 109 4.01 -0.27 3.49
C VAL A 109 4.22 -0.40 1.97
N ARG A 110 5.08 -1.32 1.56
CA ARG A 110 5.38 -1.62 0.15
C ARG A 110 5.29 -3.12 -0.11
N GLY A 111 4.62 -3.48 -1.21
CA GLY A 111 4.67 -4.85 -1.73
C GLY A 111 5.96 -5.11 -2.49
N LEU A 112 6.58 -6.27 -2.29
CA LEU A 112 7.71 -6.75 -3.08
C LEU A 112 7.27 -7.95 -3.92
N ARG A 113 7.52 -7.92 -5.23
CA ARG A 113 7.15 -9.02 -6.14
C ARG A 113 8.35 -9.87 -6.51
N ALA A 114 9.49 -9.23 -6.74
CA ALA A 114 10.72 -9.87 -7.17
C ALA A 114 11.94 -9.21 -6.50
N VAL A 115 13.09 -9.87 -6.65
CA VAL A 115 14.38 -9.36 -6.13
C VAL A 115 14.72 -7.98 -6.70
N SER A 116 14.34 -7.70 -7.95
CA SER A 116 14.57 -6.40 -8.59
C SER A 116 13.80 -5.25 -7.94
N ASP A 117 12.59 -5.49 -7.42
CA ASP A 117 11.86 -4.46 -6.65
C ASP A 117 12.62 -4.16 -5.34
N TYR A 118 13.18 -5.19 -4.69
CA TYR A 118 13.82 -5.07 -3.38
C TYR A 118 15.02 -4.11 -3.38
N GLU A 119 15.90 -4.17 -4.39
CA GLU A 119 17.08 -3.31 -4.43
C GLU A 119 16.70 -1.82 -4.47
N TYR A 120 15.77 -1.46 -5.35
CA TYR A 120 15.27 -0.09 -5.48
C TYR A 120 14.52 0.35 -4.20
N GLU A 121 13.61 -0.49 -3.72
CA GLU A 121 12.78 -0.18 -2.55
C GLU A 121 13.60 -0.09 -1.25
N LEU A 122 14.64 -0.91 -1.09
CA LEU A 122 15.55 -0.85 0.05
C LEU A 122 16.31 0.49 0.06
N GLN A 123 16.82 0.93 -1.09
CA GLN A 123 17.48 2.23 -1.21
C GLN A 123 16.51 3.36 -0.82
N MET A 124 15.26 3.31 -1.31
CA MET A 124 14.24 4.29 -0.96
C MET A 124 13.88 4.27 0.52
N ALA A 125 13.76 3.08 1.14
CA ALA A 125 13.50 2.95 2.57
C ALA A 125 14.61 3.57 3.43
N GLN A 126 15.87 3.31 3.09
CA GLN A 126 17.01 3.91 3.80
C GLN A 126 17.04 5.43 3.64
N MET A 127 16.77 5.94 2.45
CA MET A 127 16.69 7.38 2.20
C MET A 127 15.55 8.01 3.00
N ASN A 128 14.35 7.42 2.94
CA ASN A 128 13.16 7.90 3.66
C ASN A 128 13.40 7.95 5.18
N HIS A 129 13.99 6.90 5.75
CA HIS A 129 14.36 6.89 7.16
C HIS A 129 15.41 7.97 7.46
N ARG A 130 16.44 8.12 6.61
CA ARG A 130 17.50 9.12 6.80
C ARG A 130 16.98 10.56 6.82
N ILE A 131 16.09 10.92 5.90
CA ILE A 131 15.61 12.30 5.75
C ILE A 131 14.39 12.59 6.62
N ALA A 132 13.62 11.56 6.98
CA ALA A 132 12.32 11.73 7.63
C ALA A 132 12.06 10.91 8.89
N GLY A 133 12.86 9.89 9.18
CA GLY A 133 12.58 8.94 10.26
C GLY A 133 11.34 8.08 10.00
N VAL A 134 10.87 8.01 8.75
CA VAL A 134 9.71 7.20 8.36
C VAL A 134 10.18 5.78 8.07
N GLU A 135 9.59 4.81 8.77
CA GLU A 135 9.88 3.39 8.58
C GLU A 135 9.23 2.86 7.31
N THR A 136 9.85 1.88 6.67
CA THR A 136 9.27 1.16 5.53
C THR A 136 9.17 -0.32 5.85
N LEU A 137 7.96 -0.86 5.77
CA LEU A 137 7.69 -2.28 5.90
C LEU A 137 7.45 -2.92 4.53
N PHE A 138 8.19 -3.98 4.26
CA PHE A 138 8.04 -4.77 3.06
C PHE A 138 7.13 -5.96 3.30
N MET A 139 6.15 -6.14 2.43
CA MET A 139 5.30 -7.33 2.39
C MET A 139 5.56 -8.11 1.11
N ALA A 140 5.91 -9.39 1.25
CA ALA A 140 5.99 -10.29 0.10
C ALA A 140 4.62 -10.40 -0.56
N THR A 141 4.56 -10.19 -1.87
CA THR A 141 3.30 -10.27 -2.65
C THR A 141 2.81 -11.72 -2.68
N ASN A 142 1.49 -11.93 -2.65
CA ASN A 142 0.92 -13.25 -2.94
C ASN A 142 1.45 -13.76 -4.31
N PRO A 143 2.00 -14.98 -4.42
CA PRO A 143 2.49 -15.53 -5.69
C PRO A 143 1.48 -15.43 -6.85
N GLU A 144 0.18 -15.53 -6.55
CA GLU A 144 -0.91 -15.36 -7.52
C GLU A 144 -0.88 -13.98 -8.23
N TYR A 145 -0.34 -12.96 -7.56
CA TYR A 145 -0.30 -11.58 -8.06
C TYR A 145 1.12 -11.07 -8.35
N ALA A 146 2.15 -11.92 -8.21
CA ALA A 146 3.55 -11.50 -8.29
C ALA A 146 3.93 -10.95 -9.68
N PHE A 147 3.25 -11.38 -10.74
CA PHE A 147 3.49 -10.88 -12.10
C PHE A 147 2.72 -9.58 -12.41
N LEU A 148 1.81 -9.14 -11.54
CA LEU A 148 0.97 -7.97 -11.83
C LEU A 148 1.77 -6.67 -11.77
N SER A 149 1.54 -5.83 -12.78
CA SER A 149 1.86 -4.41 -12.76
C SER A 149 0.80 -3.66 -13.54
N SER A 150 0.44 -2.44 -13.12
CA SER A 150 -0.56 -1.65 -13.84
C SER A 150 -0.15 -1.36 -15.28
N SER A 151 1.15 -1.21 -15.55
CA SER A 151 1.68 -1.06 -16.91
C SER A 151 1.41 -2.29 -17.78
N LEU A 152 1.71 -3.49 -17.27
CA LEU A 152 1.46 -4.75 -17.98
C LEU A 152 -0.04 -4.95 -18.24
N MET A 153 -0.89 -4.65 -17.25
CA MET A 153 -2.35 -4.78 -17.43
C MET A 153 -2.87 -3.84 -18.53
N LYS A 154 -2.42 -2.58 -18.54
CA LYS A 154 -2.76 -1.63 -19.60
C LYS A 154 -2.32 -2.13 -20.98
N GLU A 155 -1.13 -2.72 -21.08
CA GLU A 155 -0.61 -3.27 -22.34
C GLU A 155 -1.43 -4.46 -22.83
N VAL A 156 -1.74 -5.42 -21.95
CA VAL A 156 -2.54 -6.60 -22.30
C VAL A 156 -3.92 -6.18 -22.81
N VAL A 157 -4.63 -5.29 -22.10
CA VAL A 157 -5.95 -4.81 -22.52
C VAL A 157 -5.88 -4.04 -23.84
N LYS A 158 -4.85 -3.21 -24.03
CA LYS A 158 -4.64 -2.45 -25.28
C LYS A 158 -4.54 -3.36 -26.52
N PHE A 159 -3.99 -4.56 -26.35
CA PHE A 159 -3.86 -5.54 -27.43
C PHE A 159 -4.96 -6.62 -27.43
N GLY A 160 -6.06 -6.39 -26.70
CA GLY A 160 -7.24 -7.25 -26.70
C GLY A 160 -7.12 -8.51 -25.85
N GLY A 161 -6.13 -8.58 -24.96
CA GLY A 161 -6.03 -9.64 -23.96
C GLY A 161 -7.02 -9.45 -22.81
N ASP A 162 -7.44 -10.56 -22.21
CA ASP A 162 -8.33 -10.59 -21.05
C ASP A 162 -7.52 -10.52 -19.74
N ILE A 163 -7.96 -9.67 -18.82
CA ILE A 163 -7.38 -9.51 -17.48
C ILE A 163 -8.40 -9.80 -16.37
N SER A 164 -9.52 -10.44 -16.69
CA SER A 164 -10.55 -10.83 -15.74
C SER A 164 -9.94 -11.59 -14.55
N GLY A 165 -10.32 -11.20 -13.33
CA GLY A 165 -9.77 -11.76 -12.10
C GLY A 165 -8.39 -11.24 -11.68
N LEU A 166 -7.74 -10.36 -12.47
CA LEU A 166 -6.47 -9.72 -12.10
C LEU A 166 -6.65 -8.31 -11.51
N VAL A 167 -7.83 -7.73 -11.71
CA VAL A 167 -8.30 -6.46 -11.15
C VAL A 167 -9.76 -6.62 -10.70
N PRO A 168 -10.29 -5.74 -9.85
CA PRO A 168 -11.72 -5.70 -9.54
C PRO A 168 -12.55 -5.39 -10.79
N ASP A 169 -13.78 -5.91 -10.85
CA ASP A 169 -14.68 -5.74 -12.01
C ASP A 169 -14.87 -4.27 -12.40
N LEU A 170 -15.10 -3.38 -11.40
CA LEU A 170 -15.19 -1.93 -11.61
C LEU A 170 -13.97 -1.36 -12.36
N VAL A 171 -12.78 -1.82 -11.99
CA VAL A 171 -11.52 -1.36 -12.58
C VAL A 171 -11.33 -1.94 -13.97
N HIS A 172 -11.71 -3.21 -14.16
CA HIS A 172 -11.70 -3.88 -15.45
C HIS A 172 -12.56 -3.11 -16.46
N GLU A 173 -13.81 -2.82 -16.10
CA GLU A 173 -14.76 -2.07 -16.93
C GLU A 173 -14.18 -0.72 -17.35
N ARG A 174 -13.72 0.09 -16.39
CA ARG A 174 -13.14 1.41 -16.67
C ARG A 174 -11.89 1.34 -17.55
N LEU A 175 -11.05 0.32 -17.37
CA LEU A 175 -9.84 0.13 -18.16
C LEU A 175 -10.15 -0.24 -19.62
N VAL A 176 -11.10 -1.16 -19.82
CA VAL A 176 -11.55 -1.58 -21.15
C VAL A 176 -12.24 -0.41 -21.87
N GLU A 177 -13.10 0.34 -21.20
CA GLU A 177 -13.76 1.52 -21.77
C GLU A 177 -12.75 2.59 -22.18
N ARG A 178 -11.78 2.91 -21.33
CA ARG A 178 -10.75 3.93 -21.59
C ARG A 178 -9.88 3.57 -22.80
N LEU A 179 -9.47 2.31 -22.92
CA LEU A 179 -8.57 1.86 -23.99
C LEU A 179 -9.27 1.53 -25.31
N LYS A 180 -10.60 1.37 -25.32
CA LYS A 180 -11.40 1.31 -26.56
C LYS A 180 -11.64 2.68 -27.20
N ALA A 181 -11.51 3.76 -26.41
CA ALA A 181 -11.72 5.13 -26.86
C ALA A 181 -10.43 5.79 -27.43
N ASP A 182 -9.30 5.10 -27.35
CA ASP A 182 -7.96 5.50 -27.87
C ASP A 182 -7.68 4.84 -29.23
#